data_AF-A0A2V3IGD6-F1
#
_entry.id   AF-A0A2V3IGD6-F1
#
_cell.length_a   1.000
_cell.length_b   1.000
_cell.length_c   1.000
_cell.angle_alpha   90.00
_cell.angle_beta   90.00
_cell.angle_gamma   90.00
#
_symmetry.space_group_name_H-M   'P 1'
#
loop_
_entity.id
_entity.type
_entity.pdbx_description
1 polymer ?
#
loop_
_entity_poly.entity_id
_entity_poly.type
_entity_poly.pdbx_seq_one_letter_code
_entity_poly.pdbx_strand_id
1 'polypeptide(L)'
;MARLLPIASNHARVRAFVERHRLPHRSSGYVRQSVAVALQVLLHEYYELVLRLEREAVRSTWSLQTLLYYVQPTMRTMQLLATVSKQLHNSHGGAALNVVYNLAQSHVGTPNHAVLFSHLLHNAVLPVFHQIDAWVLHGLLHDSQNEFFIRHDLRYMRATTAKSWEQRFSINRDMLPDFLSEFATTILRAGKYLNVLRECEVSITPLHLPPEQSLSACARDLLSPDASRRIAAFVTRAYQRASAELMSHLSKEVRLKQRLRTLRAFFLCSSSDYIAHFLDIARTELSKPRSSVSRSRLASLLDICIRAGVNNADEFADDLTCVLAEDHLAVEIANVGKPQPRDERNAISGYEAFALDYKLEWPLNLVVSETEILKYQFLFRYLFYLKHVERELEHCWNLHMRAKGSLRKIANSLVRSFALRNRMLHFVRNMLYYTVADVIEPNWRQLESAMNKAQTIDEIMVHHARFLDMCVTQSLLSNERHVQVLRALGETCTAFAAYTEGFETLIRASKDADVVQDRLKERLYPGTLAKFETSFDLHLGKLMDGLSAVSKKRANFHLANLCERLDGGDYYSRFKERSLASFGNLQI
;
A
#
# COMPACT_ATOMS: atom_id res chain seq x y z
N MET A 1 11.76 -1.83 69.75
CA MET A 1 11.30 -2.86 68.78
C MET A 1 10.48 -2.31 67.62
N ALA A 2 9.52 -1.40 67.81
CA ALA A 2 8.68 -0.87 66.72
C ALA A 2 9.44 -0.29 65.51
N ARG A 3 10.64 0.28 65.71
CA ARG A 3 11.50 0.81 64.63
C ARG A 3 12.26 -0.26 63.84
N LEU A 4 12.40 -1.48 64.36
CA LEU A 4 13.12 -2.59 63.70
C LEU A 4 12.17 -3.59 63.00
N LEU A 5 10.89 -3.63 63.37
CA LEU A 5 9.90 -4.49 62.70
C LEU A 5 9.73 -4.22 61.19
N PRO A 6 9.79 -2.95 60.69
CA PRO A 6 9.61 -2.67 59.27
C PRO A 6 10.64 -3.34 58.36
N ILE A 7 11.92 -3.45 58.79
CA ILE A 7 12.94 -4.10 57.96
C ILE A 7 12.69 -5.60 57.83
N ALA A 8 12.24 -6.27 58.90
CA ALA A 8 11.86 -7.69 58.87
C ALA A 8 10.63 -7.93 57.98
N SER A 9 9.62 -7.05 58.06
CA SER A 9 8.43 -7.13 57.18
C SER A 9 8.78 -6.91 55.71
N ASN A 10 9.66 -5.94 55.41
CA ASN A 10 10.12 -5.67 54.06
C ASN A 10 10.96 -6.82 53.51
N HIS A 11 11.88 -7.38 54.33
CA HIS A 11 12.66 -8.57 53.97
C HIS A 11 11.75 -9.77 53.64
N ALA A 12 10.76 -10.07 54.49
CA ALA A 12 9.83 -11.17 54.24
C ALA A 12 9.08 -11.02 52.91
N ARG A 13 8.70 -9.79 52.53
CA ARG A 13 8.05 -9.49 51.25
C ARG A 13 8.99 -9.70 50.05
N VAL A 14 10.22 -9.20 50.13
CA VAL A 14 11.21 -9.37 49.04
C VAL A 14 11.56 -10.85 48.89
N ARG A 15 11.76 -11.57 50.00
CA ARG A 15 12.02 -13.03 49.99
C ARG A 15 10.85 -13.81 49.37
N ALA A 16 9.61 -13.48 49.73
CA ALA A 16 8.43 -14.12 49.16
C ALA A 16 8.33 -13.89 47.63
N PHE A 17 8.69 -12.69 47.16
CA PHE A 17 8.75 -12.39 45.74
C PHE A 17 9.83 -13.23 45.02
N VAL A 18 11.04 -13.32 45.59
CA VAL A 18 12.15 -14.10 45.02
C VAL A 18 11.80 -15.58 44.92
N GLU A 19 11.30 -16.20 46.00
CA GLU A 19 10.96 -17.63 45.98
C GLU A 19 9.84 -17.96 44.97
N ARG A 20 8.87 -17.05 44.81
CA ARG A 20 7.77 -17.23 43.85
C ARG A 20 8.23 -17.22 42.38
N HIS A 21 9.29 -16.49 42.07
CA HIS A 21 9.78 -16.30 40.70
C HIS A 21 11.13 -17.00 40.45
N ARG A 22 11.54 -17.90 41.34
CA ARG A 22 12.79 -18.67 41.22
C ARG A 22 12.72 -19.77 40.16
N LEU A 23 11.53 -20.33 39.93
CA LEU A 23 11.31 -21.39 38.95
C LEU A 23 10.57 -20.86 37.70
N PRO A 24 10.87 -21.40 36.50
CA PRO A 24 10.13 -21.09 35.29
C PRO A 24 8.75 -21.72 35.32
N HIS A 25 7.80 -21.03 35.95
CA HIS A 25 6.37 -21.30 35.82
C HIS A 25 5.76 -20.41 34.73
N ARG A 26 4.69 -20.88 34.08
CA ARG A 26 3.92 -20.11 33.08
C ARG A 26 3.38 -18.76 33.58
N SER A 27 3.34 -18.55 34.90
CA SER A 27 2.94 -17.28 35.52
C SER A 27 4.11 -16.36 35.84
N SER A 28 5.34 -16.85 35.71
CA SER A 28 6.58 -16.16 36.03
C SER A 28 7.23 -15.69 34.74
N GLY A 29 7.02 -14.42 34.42
CA GLY A 29 7.66 -13.73 33.31
C GLY A 29 9.19 -13.71 33.36
N TYR A 30 9.85 -13.64 32.21
CA TYR A 30 11.30 -13.52 32.09
C TYR A 30 11.83 -12.25 32.76
N VAL A 31 11.13 -11.11 32.60
CA VAL A 31 11.51 -9.84 33.25
C VAL A 31 11.45 -9.95 34.77
N ARG A 32 10.37 -10.55 35.30
CA ARG A 32 10.20 -10.76 36.76
C ARG A 32 11.25 -11.72 37.32
N GLN A 33 11.63 -12.75 36.57
CA GLN A 33 12.70 -13.69 36.95
C GLN A 33 14.05 -13.00 37.02
N SER A 34 14.42 -12.24 36.00
CA SER A 34 15.69 -11.51 35.99
C SER A 34 15.77 -10.50 37.14
N VAL A 35 14.65 -9.82 37.46
CA VAL A 35 14.59 -8.97 38.65
C VAL A 35 14.67 -9.80 39.93
N ALA A 36 14.02 -10.95 40.02
CA ALA A 36 14.09 -11.82 41.21
C ALA A 36 15.53 -12.32 41.46
N VAL A 37 16.29 -12.64 40.40
CA VAL A 37 17.71 -12.98 40.50
C VAL A 37 18.53 -11.80 41.00
N ALA A 38 18.29 -10.58 40.49
CA ALA A 38 18.98 -9.39 40.98
C ALA A 38 18.63 -9.08 42.46
N LEU A 39 17.36 -9.24 42.84
CA LEU A 39 16.92 -9.11 44.23
C LEU A 39 17.56 -10.18 45.13
N GLN A 40 17.75 -11.40 44.62
CA GLN A 40 18.42 -12.46 45.36
C GLN A 40 19.87 -12.08 45.69
N VAL A 41 20.61 -11.49 44.76
CA VAL A 41 21.98 -10.99 45.01
C VAL A 41 21.98 -9.95 46.14
N LEU A 42 21.07 -8.97 46.08
CA LEU A 42 20.94 -7.95 47.12
C LEU A 42 20.49 -8.51 48.48
N LEU A 43 19.71 -9.60 48.50
CA LEU A 43 19.37 -10.30 49.75
C LEU A 43 20.58 -11.02 50.35
N HIS A 44 21.54 -11.49 49.55
CA HIS A 44 22.78 -12.08 50.08
C HIS A 44 23.62 -11.03 50.83
N GLU A 45 23.74 -9.81 50.30
CA GLU A 45 24.41 -8.71 50.99
C GLU A 45 23.76 -8.38 52.35
N TYR A 46 22.43 -8.48 52.42
CA TYR A 46 21.70 -8.34 53.69
C TYR A 46 22.03 -9.47 54.67
N TYR A 47 22.08 -10.73 54.22
CA TYR A 47 22.47 -11.85 55.08
C TYR A 47 23.92 -11.73 55.57
N GLU A 48 24.84 -11.27 54.74
CA GLU A 48 26.22 -10.99 55.17
C GLU A 48 26.30 -9.88 56.21
N LEU A 49 25.45 -8.85 56.12
CA LEU A 49 25.34 -7.84 57.18
C LEU A 49 24.85 -8.48 58.48
N VAL A 50 23.79 -9.31 58.44
CA VAL A 50 23.26 -9.98 59.62
C VAL A 50 24.32 -10.85 60.30
N LEU A 51 25.09 -11.63 59.52
CA LEU A 51 26.19 -12.46 60.03
C LEU A 51 27.32 -11.62 60.65
N ARG A 52 27.63 -10.44 60.10
CA ARG A 52 28.60 -9.51 60.70
C ARG A 52 28.10 -8.98 62.05
N LEU A 53 26.84 -8.55 62.10
CA LEU A 53 26.22 -8.05 63.34
C LEU A 53 26.17 -9.13 64.43
N GLU A 54 25.89 -10.38 64.06
CA GLU A 54 25.90 -11.51 64.99
C GLU A 54 27.31 -11.75 65.58
N ARG A 55 28.34 -11.74 64.73
CA ARG A 55 29.74 -11.92 65.18
C ARG A 55 30.21 -10.81 66.10
N GLU A 56 29.82 -9.57 65.83
CA GLU A 56 30.15 -8.45 66.70
C GLU A 56 29.36 -8.47 68.00
N ALA A 57 28.10 -8.93 67.97
CA ALA A 57 27.25 -9.10 69.16
C ALA A 57 27.82 -10.13 70.15
N VAL A 58 28.53 -11.15 69.66
CA VAL A 58 29.21 -12.14 70.50
C VAL A 58 30.50 -11.58 71.13
N ARG A 59 31.11 -10.53 70.56
CA ARG A 59 32.43 -10.01 70.97
C ARG A 59 32.38 -8.83 71.94
N SER A 60 31.27 -8.09 72.03
CA SER A 60 31.15 -6.91 72.88
C SER A 60 29.76 -6.77 73.52
N THR A 61 29.60 -5.85 74.47
CA THR A 61 28.28 -5.52 75.06
C THR A 61 27.46 -4.68 74.08
N TRP A 62 26.39 -5.25 73.54
CA TRP A 62 25.57 -4.63 72.50
C TRP A 62 24.34 -3.92 73.06
N SER A 63 24.11 -2.69 72.60
CA SER A 63 22.87 -1.96 72.89
C SER A 63 21.91 -2.05 71.70
N LEU A 64 20.61 -1.90 71.95
CA LEU A 64 19.62 -1.82 70.86
C LEU A 64 19.80 -0.56 69.99
N GLN A 65 20.45 0.49 70.53
CA GLN A 65 20.74 1.72 69.79
C GLN A 65 21.89 1.53 68.80
N THR A 66 22.92 0.77 69.17
CA THR A 66 24.03 0.43 68.26
C THR A 66 23.54 -0.44 67.10
N LEU A 67 22.66 -1.42 67.36
CA LEU A 67 22.00 -2.19 66.30
C LEU A 67 21.19 -1.30 65.34
N LEU A 68 20.42 -0.36 65.86
CA LEU A 68 19.63 0.59 65.07
C LEU A 68 20.49 1.45 64.15
N TYR A 69 21.67 1.88 64.63
CA TYR A 69 22.62 2.66 63.84
C TYR A 69 23.16 1.87 62.64
N TYR A 70 23.63 0.64 62.84
CA TYR A 70 24.17 -0.19 61.76
C TYR A 70 23.12 -0.63 60.74
N VAL A 71 21.87 -0.80 61.16
CA VAL A 71 20.77 -1.23 60.28
C VAL A 71 20.13 -0.07 59.51
N GLN A 72 20.33 1.18 59.94
CA GLN A 72 19.67 2.35 59.33
C GLN A 72 19.87 2.47 57.80
N PRO A 73 21.07 2.27 57.22
CA PRO A 73 21.27 2.34 55.77
C PRO A 73 20.49 1.25 55.01
N THR A 74 20.43 0.04 55.57
CA THR A 74 19.73 -1.10 54.95
C THR A 74 18.21 -1.05 55.12
N MET A 75 17.70 -0.32 56.10
CA MET A 75 16.25 -0.10 56.23
C MET A 75 15.67 0.58 54.98
N ARG A 76 16.36 1.62 54.48
CA ARG A 76 15.91 2.37 53.30
C ARG A 76 16.02 1.54 52.03
N THR A 77 17.13 0.83 51.82
CA THR A 77 17.30 -0.03 50.65
C THR A 77 16.25 -1.15 50.65
N MET A 78 16.04 -1.84 51.77
CA MET A 78 15.04 -2.91 51.88
C MET A 78 13.60 -2.40 51.68
N GLN A 79 13.29 -1.17 52.10
CA GLN A 79 11.99 -0.54 51.82
C GLN A 79 11.79 -0.26 50.32
N LEU A 80 12.82 0.21 49.62
CA LEU A 80 12.76 0.41 48.17
C LEU A 80 12.58 -0.92 47.42
N LEU A 81 13.33 -1.96 47.81
CA LEU A 81 13.20 -3.31 47.23
C LEU A 81 11.81 -3.91 47.47
N ALA A 82 11.22 -3.70 48.65
CA ALA A 82 9.86 -4.12 48.94
C ALA A 82 8.82 -3.35 48.11
N THR A 83 9.07 -2.08 47.81
CA THR A 83 8.21 -1.27 46.93
C THR A 83 8.25 -1.76 45.49
N VAL A 84 9.46 -2.03 44.96
CA VAL A 84 9.67 -2.65 43.65
C VAL A 84 8.93 -3.98 43.57
N SER A 85 9.14 -4.87 44.54
CA SER A 85 8.50 -6.19 44.58
C SER A 85 6.97 -6.10 44.62
N LYS A 86 6.41 -5.11 45.33
CA LYS A 86 4.96 -4.88 45.38
C LYS A 86 4.40 -4.41 44.04
N GLN A 87 5.06 -3.46 43.39
CA GLN A 87 4.58 -2.93 42.10
C GLN A 87 4.73 -3.96 40.97
N LEU A 88 5.80 -4.74 40.98
CA LEU A 88 6.04 -5.81 40.01
C LEU A 88 5.08 -7.00 40.12
N HIS A 89 4.41 -7.18 41.27
CA HIS A 89 3.43 -8.25 41.41
C HIS A 89 2.27 -8.09 40.41
N ASN A 90 1.90 -6.86 40.08
CA ASN A 90 0.73 -6.54 39.26
C ASN A 90 1.05 -6.33 37.76
N SER A 91 2.33 -6.26 37.38
CA SER A 91 2.75 -5.94 36.00
C SER A 91 3.57 -7.07 35.38
N HIS A 92 3.35 -7.39 34.10
CA HIS A 92 3.99 -8.51 33.39
C HIS A 92 4.78 -8.01 32.16
N GLY A 93 5.77 -8.78 31.69
CA GLY A 93 6.55 -8.45 30.48
C GLY A 93 7.09 -7.02 30.43
N GLY A 94 6.87 -6.33 29.31
CA GLY A 94 7.30 -4.95 29.13
C GLY A 94 6.64 -3.94 30.06
N ALA A 95 5.43 -4.19 30.56
CA ALA A 95 4.81 -3.35 31.59
C ALA A 95 5.57 -3.43 32.93
N ALA A 96 6.11 -4.61 33.26
CA ALA A 96 6.99 -4.77 34.41
C ALA A 96 8.29 -3.97 34.24
N LEU A 97 8.83 -3.95 33.01
CA LEU A 97 10.01 -3.16 32.70
C LEU A 97 9.76 -1.65 32.82
N ASN A 98 8.62 -1.14 32.36
CA ASN A 98 8.24 0.27 32.54
C ASN A 98 8.15 0.66 34.01
N VAL A 99 7.64 -0.22 34.87
CA VAL A 99 7.63 0.01 36.33
C VAL A 99 9.05 0.18 36.87
N VAL A 100 9.99 -0.72 36.53
CA VAL A 100 11.39 -0.61 36.98
C VAL A 100 12.06 0.65 36.41
N TYR A 101 11.80 0.96 35.15
CA TYR A 101 12.34 2.12 34.46
C TYR A 101 11.87 3.44 35.09
N ASN A 102 10.57 3.58 35.34
CA ASN A 102 9.99 4.77 35.97
C ASN A 102 10.47 4.96 37.42
N LEU A 103 10.60 3.86 38.17
CA LEU A 103 11.21 3.89 39.50
C LEU A 103 12.68 4.33 39.44
N ALA A 104 13.44 3.81 38.49
CA ALA A 104 14.84 4.19 38.30
C ALA A 104 14.98 5.69 37.98
N GLN A 105 14.14 6.23 37.09
CA GLN A 105 14.11 7.66 36.78
C GLN A 105 13.75 8.54 37.98
N SER A 106 12.80 8.10 38.82
CA SER A 106 12.37 8.87 39.99
C SER A 106 13.45 8.99 41.09
N HIS A 107 14.43 8.08 41.11
CA HIS A 107 15.44 7.97 42.16
C HIS A 107 16.88 8.33 41.72
N VAL A 108 17.04 8.98 40.55
CA VAL A 108 18.34 9.40 40.01
C VAL A 108 19.08 10.39 40.93
N GLY A 109 18.36 11.20 41.71
CA GLY A 109 18.96 12.27 42.55
C GLY A 109 19.78 11.79 43.76
N THR A 110 19.76 10.50 44.09
CA THR A 110 20.51 9.93 45.23
C THR A 110 21.47 8.85 44.74
N PRO A 111 22.81 8.98 44.94
CA PRO A 111 23.80 8.13 44.28
C PRO A 111 23.65 6.65 44.64
N ASN A 112 23.41 6.34 45.92
CA ASN A 112 23.24 4.95 46.38
C ASN A 112 21.97 4.29 45.80
N HIS A 113 20.88 5.04 45.64
CA HIS A 113 19.67 4.50 45.01
C HIS A 113 19.83 4.40 43.50
N ALA A 114 20.52 5.35 42.87
CA ALA A 114 20.81 5.32 41.44
C ALA A 114 21.61 4.07 41.03
N VAL A 115 22.63 3.69 41.82
CA VAL A 115 23.38 2.44 41.60
C VAL A 115 22.49 1.21 41.76
N LEU A 116 21.67 1.16 42.81
CA LEU A 116 20.72 0.06 43.07
C LEU A 116 19.72 -0.11 41.91
N PHE A 117 19.05 0.97 41.51
CA PHE A 117 18.06 0.94 40.45
C PHE A 117 18.69 0.72 39.07
N SER A 118 19.91 1.21 38.83
CA SER A 118 20.67 0.88 37.61
C SER A 118 20.98 -0.62 37.54
N HIS A 119 21.40 -1.24 38.65
CA HIS A 119 21.62 -2.69 38.71
C HIS A 119 20.33 -3.49 38.47
N LEU A 120 19.20 -3.08 39.07
CA LEU A 120 17.91 -3.73 38.86
C LEU A 120 17.41 -3.56 37.41
N LEU A 121 17.54 -2.36 36.86
CA LEU A 121 17.14 -2.04 35.49
C LEU A 121 17.99 -2.81 34.47
N HIS A 122 19.31 -2.85 34.67
CA HIS A 122 20.23 -3.61 33.83
C HIS A 122 19.77 -5.07 33.69
N ASN A 123 19.51 -5.76 34.81
CA ASN A 123 19.05 -7.14 34.79
C ASN A 123 17.63 -7.29 34.20
N ALA A 124 16.73 -6.34 34.46
CA ALA A 124 15.35 -6.39 33.95
C ALA A 124 15.27 -6.25 32.42
N VAL A 125 16.19 -5.48 31.82
CA VAL A 125 16.19 -5.16 30.39
C VAL A 125 16.81 -6.27 29.54
N LEU A 126 17.77 -7.03 30.08
CA LEU A 126 18.51 -8.06 29.33
C LEU A 126 17.62 -9.05 28.56
N PRO A 127 16.57 -9.66 29.15
CA PRO A 127 15.70 -10.58 28.41
C PRO A 127 15.02 -9.93 27.20
N VAL A 128 14.57 -8.67 27.37
CA VAL A 128 13.91 -7.91 26.30
C VAL A 128 14.92 -7.59 25.19
N PHE A 129 16.14 -7.18 25.55
CA PHE A 129 17.19 -6.91 24.56
C PHE A 129 17.64 -8.15 23.82
N HIS A 130 17.77 -9.30 24.48
CA HIS A 130 18.04 -10.57 23.80
C HIS A 130 16.92 -10.95 22.83
N GLN A 131 15.65 -10.71 23.17
CA GLN A 131 14.53 -10.92 22.25
C GLN A 131 14.57 -9.95 21.06
N ILE A 132 14.94 -8.68 21.28
CA ILE A 132 15.12 -7.72 20.18
C ILE A 132 16.28 -8.13 19.28
N ASP A 133 17.43 -8.52 19.85
CA ASP A 133 18.60 -9.00 19.11
C ASP A 133 18.21 -10.23 18.26
N ALA A 134 17.52 -11.22 18.84
CA ALA A 134 17.05 -12.39 18.11
C ALA A 134 16.08 -12.04 16.96
N TRP A 135 15.19 -11.08 17.19
CA TRP A 135 14.22 -10.62 16.19
C TRP A 135 14.88 -9.83 15.06
N VAL A 136 15.75 -8.89 15.41
CA VAL A 136 16.33 -7.91 14.48
C VAL A 136 17.55 -8.45 13.73
N LEU A 137 18.27 -9.42 14.29
CA LEU A 137 19.44 -10.03 13.66
C LEU A 137 19.10 -11.33 12.94
N HIS A 138 18.10 -12.08 13.43
CA HIS A 138 17.79 -13.43 12.93
C HIS A 138 16.32 -13.61 12.52
N GLY A 139 15.44 -12.63 12.74
CA GLY A 139 14.00 -12.79 12.47
C GLY A 139 13.34 -13.87 13.34
N LEU A 140 13.88 -14.16 14.52
CA LEU A 140 13.37 -15.19 15.44
C LEU A 140 12.53 -14.53 16.53
N LEU A 141 11.28 -15.00 16.69
CA LEU A 141 10.40 -14.57 17.77
C LEU A 141 10.10 -15.77 18.67
N HIS A 142 10.76 -15.81 19.83
CA HIS A 142 10.52 -16.81 20.87
C HIS A 142 9.81 -16.15 22.05
N ASP A 143 8.48 -16.06 21.98
CA ASP A 143 7.66 -15.48 23.04
C ASP A 143 6.61 -16.48 23.53
N SER A 144 7.04 -17.40 24.40
CA SER A 144 6.14 -18.40 24.99
C SER A 144 5.19 -17.82 26.03
N GLN A 145 5.44 -16.60 26.52
CA GLN A 145 4.74 -15.97 27.65
C GLN A 145 3.95 -14.70 27.25
N ASN A 146 3.93 -14.34 25.96
CA ASN A 146 3.32 -13.10 25.44
C ASN A 146 3.82 -11.84 26.18
N GLU A 147 5.13 -11.77 26.45
CA GLU A 147 5.77 -10.68 27.18
C GLU A 147 6.42 -9.64 26.27
N PHE A 148 6.61 -9.99 25.01
CA PHE A 148 7.25 -9.13 24.04
C PHE A 148 6.24 -8.18 23.40
N PHE A 149 6.68 -6.96 23.05
CA PHE A 149 5.81 -5.96 22.42
C PHE A 149 5.49 -6.29 20.97
N ILE A 150 6.21 -7.22 20.33
CA ILE A 150 5.84 -7.73 19.00
C ILE A 150 5.03 -9.00 19.18
N ARG A 151 3.78 -8.97 18.75
CA ARG A 151 2.87 -10.10 18.78
C ARG A 151 2.92 -10.84 17.45
N HIS A 152 3.11 -12.16 17.50
CA HIS A 152 2.94 -13.04 16.35
C HIS A 152 1.54 -13.66 16.37
N ASP A 153 0.69 -13.32 15.40
CA ASP A 153 -0.62 -13.96 15.24
C ASP A 153 -0.51 -15.19 14.34
N LEU A 154 -0.55 -16.37 14.98
CA LEU A 154 -0.44 -17.68 14.34
C LEU A 154 -1.56 -17.96 13.32
N ARG A 155 -2.68 -17.24 13.37
CA ARG A 155 -3.79 -17.37 12.42
C ARG A 155 -3.37 -17.05 10.99
N TYR A 156 -2.36 -16.21 10.83
CA TYR A 156 -1.89 -15.76 9.53
C TYR A 156 -0.60 -16.48 9.06
N MET A 157 -0.19 -17.59 9.70
CA MET A 157 1.01 -18.34 9.31
C MET A 157 0.99 -18.88 7.87
N ARG A 158 -0.20 -19.20 7.34
CA ARG A 158 -0.38 -19.71 5.96
C ARG A 158 -0.90 -18.65 5.00
N ALA A 159 -0.96 -17.40 5.44
CA ALA A 159 -1.67 -16.38 4.71
C ALA A 159 -0.73 -15.73 3.69
N THR A 160 -1.13 -15.80 2.42
CA THR A 160 -0.37 -15.36 1.26
C THR A 160 -0.72 -13.94 0.82
N THR A 161 -1.45 -13.16 1.62
CA THR A 161 -1.85 -11.79 1.24
C THR A 161 -1.01 -10.74 1.98
N ALA A 162 -0.76 -9.60 1.34
CA ALA A 162 -0.06 -8.47 1.96
C ALA A 162 -0.73 -8.02 3.26
N LYS A 163 -2.07 -7.95 3.27
CA LYS A 163 -2.86 -7.55 4.44
C LYS A 163 -2.75 -8.53 5.60
N SER A 164 -2.71 -9.83 5.30
CA SER A 164 -2.45 -10.84 6.32
C SER A 164 -1.04 -10.77 6.88
N TRP A 165 -0.05 -10.38 6.08
CA TRP A 165 1.33 -10.19 6.55
C TRP A 165 1.45 -8.98 7.49
N GLU A 166 0.79 -7.88 7.16
CA GLU A 166 0.71 -6.72 8.04
C GLU A 166 0.13 -7.08 9.40
N GLN A 167 -0.91 -7.91 9.41
CA GLN A 167 -1.62 -8.38 10.62
C GLN A 167 -0.88 -9.50 11.37
N ARG A 168 0.01 -10.25 10.70
CA ARG A 168 0.77 -11.35 11.31
C ARG A 168 1.71 -10.89 12.42
N PHE A 169 2.34 -9.73 12.25
CA PHE A 169 3.12 -9.10 13.32
C PHE A 169 2.61 -7.71 13.63
N SER A 170 2.18 -7.51 14.87
CA SER A 170 1.62 -6.26 15.38
C SER A 170 2.32 -5.80 16.66
N ILE A 171 2.26 -4.50 16.94
CA ILE A 171 2.81 -3.91 18.16
C ILE A 171 1.75 -3.94 19.26
N ASN A 172 2.03 -4.63 20.35
CA ASN A 172 1.26 -4.57 21.58
C ASN A 172 1.73 -3.37 22.42
N ARG A 173 0.92 -2.31 22.48
CA ARG A 173 1.24 -1.09 23.23
C ARG A 173 1.33 -1.32 24.73
N ASP A 174 0.60 -2.28 25.28
CA ASP A 174 0.60 -2.57 26.72
C ASP A 174 1.92 -3.18 27.19
N MET A 175 2.68 -3.80 26.27
CA MET A 175 3.98 -4.42 26.54
C MET A 175 5.14 -3.60 25.99
N LEU A 176 4.89 -2.41 25.44
CA LEU A 176 5.92 -1.59 24.82
C LEU A 176 6.66 -0.77 25.89
N PRO A 177 7.99 -0.95 26.03
CA PRO A 177 8.75 -0.12 26.95
C PRO A 177 8.79 1.33 26.47
N ASP A 178 8.59 2.29 27.37
CA ASP A 178 8.45 3.71 27.02
C ASP A 178 9.68 4.24 26.27
N PHE A 179 10.88 3.82 26.67
CA PHE A 179 12.15 4.21 26.02
C PHE A 179 12.36 3.58 24.63
N LEU A 180 11.54 2.61 24.22
CA LEU A 180 11.57 1.99 22.88
C LEU A 180 10.46 2.50 21.97
N SER A 181 9.58 3.39 22.43
CA SER A 181 8.39 3.80 21.67
C SER A 181 8.73 4.38 20.30
N GLU A 182 9.81 5.16 20.22
CA GLU A 182 10.29 5.79 18.98
C GLU A 182 10.85 4.76 17.97
N PHE A 183 11.38 3.65 18.47
CA PHE A 183 12.06 2.64 17.64
C PHE A 183 11.16 1.43 17.30
N ALA A 184 10.00 1.30 17.95
CA ALA A 184 9.14 0.13 17.88
C ALA A 184 8.74 -0.25 16.43
N THR A 185 8.42 0.74 15.60
CA THR A 185 8.04 0.53 14.19
C THR A 185 9.22 0.05 13.35
N THR A 186 10.40 0.61 13.56
CA THR A 186 11.63 0.21 12.86
C THR A 186 12.09 -1.18 13.27
N ILE A 187 12.01 -1.52 14.57
CA ILE A 187 12.30 -2.87 15.09
C ILE A 187 11.33 -3.90 14.48
N LEU A 188 10.03 -3.57 14.41
CA LEU A 188 9.04 -4.42 13.77
C LEU A 188 9.38 -4.67 12.29
N ARG A 189 9.67 -3.61 11.52
CA ARG A 189 9.99 -3.72 10.09
C ARG A 189 11.25 -4.53 9.83
N ALA A 190 12.31 -4.29 10.60
CA ALA A 190 13.58 -5.00 10.44
C ALA A 190 13.39 -6.52 10.53
N GLY A 191 12.72 -7.00 11.60
CA GLY A 191 12.48 -8.43 11.73
C GLY A 191 11.39 -8.96 10.80
N LYS A 192 10.40 -8.14 10.37
CA LYS A 192 9.47 -8.52 9.29
C LYS A 192 10.23 -8.88 8.02
N TYR A 193 11.19 -8.04 7.59
CA TYR A 193 11.98 -8.31 6.38
C TYR A 193 12.85 -9.56 6.48
N LEU A 194 13.45 -9.81 7.64
CA LEU A 194 14.17 -11.06 7.86
C LEU A 194 13.24 -12.27 7.85
N ASN A 195 12.04 -12.15 8.41
CA ASN A 195 11.09 -13.26 8.37
C ASN A 195 10.59 -13.54 6.94
N VAL A 196 10.47 -12.52 6.08
CA VAL A 196 10.20 -12.72 4.65
C VAL A 196 11.30 -13.56 4.00
N LEU A 197 12.57 -13.20 4.23
CA LEU A 197 13.71 -13.92 3.68
C LEU A 197 13.75 -15.39 4.13
N ARG A 198 13.38 -15.67 5.38
CA ARG A 198 13.32 -17.04 5.91
C ARG A 198 12.24 -17.89 5.27
N GLU A 199 11.09 -17.28 4.97
CA GLU A 199 10.00 -17.97 4.28
C GLU A 199 10.33 -18.27 2.81
N CYS A 200 11.21 -17.46 2.22
CA CYS A 200 11.80 -17.73 0.91
C CYS A 200 12.97 -18.73 0.97
N GLU A 201 13.22 -19.38 2.13
CA GLU A 201 14.33 -20.32 2.37
C GLU A 201 15.73 -19.75 2.09
N VAL A 202 15.87 -18.42 2.08
CA VAL A 202 17.16 -17.75 1.87
C VAL A 202 17.99 -17.84 3.14
N SER A 203 19.24 -18.29 3.00
CA SER A 203 20.20 -18.29 4.10
C SER A 203 20.55 -16.85 4.47
N ILE A 204 19.96 -16.36 5.57
CA ILE A 204 20.30 -15.05 6.13
C ILE A 204 21.77 -15.08 6.52
N THR A 205 22.56 -14.16 5.97
CA THR A 205 23.92 -13.97 6.44
C THR A 205 23.87 -13.58 7.93
N PRO A 206 24.66 -14.17 8.84
CA PRO A 206 24.69 -13.70 10.22
C PRO A 206 25.36 -12.32 10.31
N LEU A 207 24.74 -11.36 11.01
CA LEU A 207 25.42 -10.09 11.29
C LEU A 207 26.40 -10.35 12.42
N HIS A 208 27.68 -10.49 12.09
CA HIS A 208 28.73 -10.52 13.11
C HIS A 208 28.93 -9.11 13.67
N LEU A 209 28.11 -8.73 14.64
CA LEU A 209 28.38 -7.59 15.51
C LEU A 209 29.33 -8.05 16.61
N PRO A 210 30.38 -7.27 16.92
CA PRO A 210 31.12 -7.49 18.15
C PRO A 210 30.17 -7.33 19.35
N PRO A 211 30.38 -8.09 20.45
CA PRO A 211 29.50 -8.09 21.62
C PRO A 211 29.39 -6.72 22.30
N GLU A 212 30.27 -5.78 21.99
CA GLU A 212 30.23 -4.39 22.46
C GLU A 212 29.19 -3.53 21.72
N GLN A 213 28.76 -3.96 20.53
CA GLN A 213 27.77 -3.27 19.69
C GLN A 213 26.36 -3.89 19.80
N SER A 214 26.15 -4.88 20.66
CA SER A 214 24.82 -5.43 20.93
C SER A 214 24.00 -4.50 21.83
N LEU A 215 22.66 -4.64 21.77
CA LEU A 215 21.77 -3.92 22.69
C LEU A 215 22.06 -4.27 24.14
N SER A 216 22.46 -5.51 24.44
CA SER A 216 22.81 -5.95 25.79
C SER A 216 23.95 -5.13 26.43
N ALA A 217 24.91 -4.63 25.62
CA ALA A 217 25.96 -3.74 26.11
C ALA A 217 25.42 -2.37 26.56
N CYS A 218 24.33 -1.90 25.94
CA CYS A 218 23.65 -0.65 26.29
C CYS A 218 22.83 -0.74 27.59
N ALA A 219 22.56 -1.94 28.11
CA ALA A 219 21.74 -2.12 29.29
C ALA A 219 22.35 -1.50 30.57
N ARG A 220 23.68 -1.32 30.64
CA ARG A 220 24.35 -0.69 31.80
C ARG A 220 24.17 0.83 31.85
N ASP A 221 24.08 1.46 30.68
CA ASP A 221 24.05 2.92 30.54
C ASP A 221 22.66 3.43 30.18
N LEU A 222 21.59 2.65 30.37
CA LEU A 222 20.25 2.95 29.82
C LEU A 222 19.64 4.28 30.31
N LEU A 223 20.05 4.76 31.49
CA LEU A 223 19.63 6.05 32.05
C LEU A 223 20.46 7.24 31.54
N SER A 224 21.54 6.99 30.79
CA SER A 224 22.36 8.02 30.18
C SER A 224 21.68 8.61 28.93
N PRO A 225 21.91 9.90 28.62
CA PRO A 225 21.37 10.51 27.40
C PRO A 225 21.91 9.85 26.11
N ASP A 226 23.05 9.15 26.19
CA ASP A 226 23.66 8.47 25.04
C ASP A 226 23.01 7.11 24.73
N ALA A 227 22.25 6.53 25.65
CA ALA A 227 21.58 5.26 25.45
C ALA A 227 20.62 5.28 24.26
N SER A 228 19.76 6.29 24.16
CA SER A 228 18.82 6.44 23.04
C SER A 228 19.54 6.54 21.70
N ARG A 229 20.70 7.21 21.66
CA ARG A 229 21.51 7.34 20.44
C ARG A 229 22.14 6.01 20.02
N ARG A 230 22.61 5.20 20.98
CA ARG A 230 23.16 3.86 20.72
C ARG A 230 22.06 2.89 20.24
N ILE A 231 20.89 2.91 20.88
CA ILE A 231 19.73 2.11 20.46
C ILE A 231 19.31 2.52 19.03
N ALA A 232 19.20 3.81 18.75
CA ALA A 232 18.87 4.32 17.43
C ALA A 232 19.87 3.84 16.35
N ALA A 233 21.17 3.95 16.63
CA ALA A 233 22.23 3.51 15.72
C ALA A 233 22.16 2.00 15.45
N PHE A 234 21.95 1.19 16.48
CA PHE A 234 21.80 -0.26 16.36
C PHE A 234 20.58 -0.64 15.51
N VAL A 235 19.41 -0.11 15.86
CA VAL A 235 18.15 -0.40 15.18
C VAL A 235 18.21 0.05 13.71
N THR A 236 18.77 1.23 13.45
CA THR A 236 18.94 1.76 12.09
C THR A 236 19.86 0.86 11.26
N ARG A 237 21.01 0.45 11.81
CA ARG A 237 21.95 -0.44 11.11
C ARG A 237 21.32 -1.79 10.78
N ALA A 238 20.58 -2.36 11.72
CA ALA A 238 19.95 -3.65 11.50
C ALA A 238 18.77 -3.56 10.51
N TYR A 239 17.99 -2.49 10.56
CA TYR A 239 16.96 -2.20 9.55
C TYR A 239 17.57 -2.02 8.15
N GLN A 240 18.61 -1.19 8.02
CA GLN A 240 19.32 -0.98 6.76
C GLN A 240 19.80 -2.31 6.18
N ARG A 241 20.41 -3.15 7.00
CA ARG A 241 20.83 -4.49 6.60
C ARG A 241 19.66 -5.35 6.10
N ALA A 242 18.63 -5.53 6.92
CA ALA A 242 17.49 -6.38 6.59
C ALA A 242 16.81 -5.92 5.28
N SER A 243 16.68 -4.60 5.11
CA SER A 243 16.14 -3.99 3.89
C SER A 243 17.04 -4.20 2.67
N ALA A 244 18.36 -4.12 2.82
CA ALA A 244 19.31 -4.32 1.73
C ALA A 244 19.40 -5.79 1.29
N GLU A 245 19.34 -6.73 2.24
CA GLU A 245 19.34 -8.17 1.96
C GLU A 245 18.05 -8.58 1.23
N LEU A 246 16.90 -8.12 1.71
CA LEU A 246 15.62 -8.32 1.03
C LEU A 246 15.61 -7.62 -0.34
N MET A 247 16.20 -6.43 -0.47
CA MET A 247 16.25 -5.72 -1.75
C MET A 247 17.09 -6.49 -2.78
N SER A 248 18.24 -7.03 -2.35
CA SER A 248 19.09 -7.84 -3.21
C SER A 248 18.35 -9.09 -3.69
N HIS A 249 17.63 -9.77 -2.79
CA HIS A 249 16.83 -10.94 -3.16
C HIS A 249 15.70 -10.57 -4.14
N LEU A 250 14.89 -9.55 -3.84
CA LEU A 250 13.81 -9.07 -4.72
C LEU A 250 14.30 -8.58 -6.09
N SER A 251 15.50 -8.00 -6.14
CA SER A 251 16.07 -7.48 -7.39
C SER A 251 16.70 -8.58 -8.24
N LYS A 252 17.35 -9.58 -7.64
CA LYS A 252 18.08 -10.63 -8.35
C LYS A 252 17.21 -11.84 -8.68
N GLU A 253 16.51 -12.37 -7.68
CA GLU A 253 15.73 -13.61 -7.81
C GLU A 253 14.33 -13.31 -8.34
N VAL A 254 13.59 -12.41 -7.69
CA VAL A 254 12.21 -12.06 -8.10
C VAL A 254 12.19 -11.14 -9.33
N ARG A 255 13.32 -10.50 -9.66
CA ARG A 255 13.49 -9.53 -10.76
C ARG A 255 12.39 -8.46 -10.77
N LEU A 256 12.14 -7.85 -9.60
CA LEU A 256 11.08 -6.86 -9.39
C LEU A 256 11.01 -5.77 -10.48
N LYS A 257 12.16 -5.24 -10.91
CA LYS A 257 12.22 -4.20 -11.94
C LYS A 257 11.62 -4.67 -13.27
N GLN A 258 11.88 -5.93 -13.64
CA GLN A 258 11.38 -6.51 -14.87
C GLN A 258 9.87 -6.74 -14.77
N ARG A 259 9.36 -7.25 -13.63
CA ARG A 259 7.92 -7.43 -13.39
C ARG A 259 7.15 -6.11 -13.43
N LEU A 260 7.69 -5.04 -12.84
CA LEU A 260 7.07 -3.70 -12.94
C LEU A 260 7.08 -3.18 -14.39
N ARG A 261 8.10 -3.51 -15.19
CA ARG A 261 8.11 -3.21 -16.64
C ARG A 261 7.06 -4.01 -17.39
N THR A 262 6.83 -5.28 -17.05
CA THR A 262 5.72 -6.09 -17.57
C THR A 262 4.38 -5.45 -17.23
N LEU A 263 4.16 -5.06 -15.96
CA LEU A 263 2.93 -4.35 -15.56
C LEU A 263 2.72 -3.07 -16.37
N ARG A 264 3.77 -2.26 -16.59
CA ARG A 264 3.68 -1.10 -17.49
C ARG A 264 3.34 -1.52 -18.92
N ALA A 265 4.02 -2.51 -19.47
CA ALA A 265 3.87 -2.94 -20.86
C ALA A 265 2.43 -3.32 -21.18
N PHE A 266 1.81 -4.10 -20.29
CA PHE A 266 0.47 -4.63 -20.48
C PHE A 266 -0.61 -3.69 -19.90
N PHE A 267 -0.59 -3.35 -18.61
CA PHE A 267 -1.66 -2.56 -17.99
C PHE A 267 -1.69 -1.10 -18.46
N LEU A 268 -0.53 -0.49 -18.73
CA LEU A 268 -0.45 0.91 -19.14
C LEU A 268 -0.33 1.08 -20.66
N CYS A 269 -0.54 -0.01 -21.40
CA CYS A 269 -0.64 -0.03 -22.86
C CYS A 269 0.59 0.56 -23.57
N SER A 270 1.79 0.48 -22.97
CA SER A 270 2.99 1.03 -23.61
C SER A 270 3.45 0.21 -24.82
N SER A 271 3.01 -1.05 -24.94
CA SER A 271 3.07 -1.83 -26.17
C SER A 271 1.68 -1.87 -26.80
N SER A 272 1.45 -1.04 -27.82
CA SER A 272 0.12 -0.89 -28.45
C SER A 272 -0.29 -2.08 -29.31
N ASP A 273 0.67 -2.89 -29.73
CA ASP A 273 0.47 -3.84 -30.83
C ASP A 273 -0.39 -5.03 -30.40
N TYR A 274 -0.21 -5.52 -29.17
CA TYR A 274 -1.00 -6.65 -28.66
C TYR A 274 -2.47 -6.27 -28.45
N ILE A 275 -2.75 -5.05 -27.97
CA ILE A 275 -4.12 -4.57 -27.73
C ILE A 275 -4.85 -4.43 -29.06
N ALA A 276 -4.17 -3.88 -30.07
CA ALA A 276 -4.74 -3.76 -31.39
C ALA A 276 -5.10 -5.15 -31.95
N HIS A 277 -4.19 -6.12 -31.88
CA HIS A 277 -4.49 -7.47 -32.36
C HIS A 277 -5.62 -8.14 -31.56
N PHE A 278 -5.60 -7.98 -30.24
CA PHE A 278 -6.61 -8.53 -29.35
C PHE A 278 -8.01 -7.96 -29.61
N LEU A 279 -8.14 -6.64 -29.81
CA LEU A 279 -9.41 -5.99 -30.12
C LEU A 279 -10.03 -6.50 -31.43
N ASP A 280 -9.23 -6.94 -32.41
CA ASP A 280 -9.75 -7.55 -33.64
C ASP A 280 -10.28 -8.96 -33.41
N ILE A 281 -9.45 -9.83 -32.82
CA ILE A 281 -9.78 -11.26 -32.70
C ILE A 281 -10.90 -11.45 -31.66
N ALA A 282 -10.88 -10.69 -30.58
CA ALA A 282 -11.87 -10.78 -29.51
C ALA A 282 -13.15 -10.00 -29.80
N ARG A 283 -13.29 -9.33 -30.95
CA ARG A 283 -14.45 -8.46 -31.28
C ARG A 283 -15.80 -9.15 -31.07
N THR A 284 -15.91 -10.40 -31.53
CA THR A 284 -17.16 -11.18 -31.45
C THR A 284 -17.54 -11.60 -30.02
N GLU A 285 -16.56 -11.77 -29.14
CA GLU A 285 -16.79 -12.11 -27.73
C GLU A 285 -17.00 -10.84 -26.90
N LEU A 286 -16.22 -9.78 -27.12
CA LEU A 286 -16.31 -8.53 -26.36
C LEU A 286 -17.59 -7.73 -26.66
N SER A 287 -18.19 -7.93 -27.84
CA SER A 287 -19.46 -7.30 -28.20
C SER A 287 -20.66 -7.88 -27.44
N LYS A 288 -20.51 -9.06 -26.85
CA LYS A 288 -21.59 -9.71 -26.08
C LYS A 288 -21.81 -9.02 -24.73
N PRO A 289 -23.02 -9.12 -24.13
CA PRO A 289 -23.23 -8.69 -22.75
C PRO A 289 -22.39 -9.58 -21.82
N ARG A 290 -21.87 -8.98 -20.73
CA ARG A 290 -20.98 -9.62 -19.74
C ARG A 290 -21.40 -11.05 -19.34
N SER A 291 -22.70 -11.28 -19.14
CA SER A 291 -23.26 -12.58 -18.72
C SER A 291 -22.98 -13.73 -19.70
N SER A 292 -22.75 -13.41 -20.97
CA SER A 292 -22.52 -14.38 -22.04
C SER A 292 -21.07 -14.42 -22.53
N VAL A 293 -20.18 -13.62 -21.94
CA VAL A 293 -18.75 -13.58 -22.27
C VAL A 293 -18.04 -14.74 -21.56
N SER A 294 -17.36 -15.59 -22.34
CA SER A 294 -16.57 -16.69 -21.79
C SER A 294 -15.17 -16.21 -21.38
N ARG A 295 -14.86 -16.31 -20.07
CA ARG A 295 -13.52 -15.98 -19.53
C ARG A 295 -12.42 -16.87 -20.11
N SER A 296 -12.67 -18.17 -20.25
CA SER A 296 -11.67 -19.09 -20.79
C SER A 296 -11.33 -18.77 -22.25
N ARG A 297 -12.34 -18.40 -23.06
CA ARG A 297 -12.12 -17.99 -24.45
C ARG A 297 -11.31 -16.70 -24.52
N LEU A 298 -11.65 -15.69 -23.71
CA LEU A 298 -10.87 -14.45 -23.68
C LEU A 298 -9.44 -14.66 -23.21
N ALA A 299 -9.21 -15.53 -22.23
CA ALA A 299 -7.87 -15.91 -21.78
C ALA A 299 -7.04 -16.53 -22.92
N SER A 300 -7.61 -17.48 -23.66
CA SER A 300 -6.92 -18.09 -24.80
C SER A 300 -6.65 -17.09 -25.93
N LEU A 301 -7.60 -16.19 -26.23
CA LEU A 301 -7.39 -15.15 -27.24
C LEU A 301 -6.31 -14.15 -26.82
N LEU A 302 -6.30 -13.77 -25.54
CA LEU A 302 -5.27 -12.91 -24.97
C LEU A 302 -3.90 -13.56 -25.05
N ASP A 303 -3.78 -14.84 -24.68
CA ASP A 303 -2.53 -15.60 -24.74
C ASP A 303 -1.97 -15.67 -26.18
N ILE A 304 -2.84 -15.91 -27.17
CA ILE A 304 -2.46 -15.87 -28.59
C ILE A 304 -1.88 -14.49 -28.96
N CYS A 305 -2.53 -13.40 -28.54
CA CYS A 305 -2.06 -12.05 -28.86
C CYS A 305 -0.77 -11.67 -28.14
N ILE A 306 -0.59 -12.13 -26.90
CA ILE A 306 0.66 -11.95 -26.14
C ILE A 306 1.81 -12.68 -26.84
N ARG A 307 1.59 -13.94 -27.26
CA ARG A 307 2.57 -14.77 -27.98
C ARG A 307 2.80 -14.39 -29.45
N ALA A 308 1.89 -13.63 -30.05
CA ALA A 308 2.04 -13.10 -31.41
C ALA A 308 2.74 -11.72 -31.42
N GLY A 309 2.74 -11.03 -30.28
CA GLY A 309 3.31 -9.69 -30.15
C GLY A 309 4.84 -9.68 -30.21
N VAL A 310 5.40 -8.50 -30.49
CA VAL A 310 6.85 -8.24 -30.44
C VAL A 310 7.43 -8.49 -29.03
N ASN A 311 6.57 -8.53 -28.01
CA ASN A 311 6.92 -8.79 -26.60
C ASN A 311 7.08 -10.28 -26.26
N ASN A 312 7.27 -11.18 -27.23
CA ASN A 312 7.62 -12.58 -27.00
C ASN A 312 8.86 -12.80 -26.11
N ALA A 313 9.59 -11.74 -25.80
CA ALA A 313 10.75 -11.75 -24.90
C ALA A 313 10.40 -11.55 -23.41
N ASP A 314 9.17 -11.21 -23.04
CA ASP A 314 8.85 -10.92 -21.63
C ASP A 314 8.52 -12.21 -20.86
N GLU A 315 9.51 -12.73 -20.13
CA GLU A 315 9.48 -13.99 -19.36
C GLU A 315 8.33 -14.08 -18.36
N PHE A 316 7.79 -12.94 -17.91
CA PHE A 316 6.75 -12.85 -16.88
C PHE A 316 5.35 -12.60 -17.43
N ALA A 317 5.15 -12.69 -18.75
CA ALA A 317 3.84 -12.49 -19.36
C ALA A 317 2.85 -13.61 -19.03
N ASP A 318 3.32 -14.83 -18.71
CA ASP A 318 2.47 -15.97 -18.33
C ASP A 318 1.69 -15.73 -17.01
N ASP A 319 2.12 -14.79 -16.17
CA ASP A 319 1.43 -14.41 -14.93
C ASP A 319 0.20 -13.50 -15.19
N LEU A 320 0.01 -13.04 -16.43
CA LEU A 320 -1.15 -12.24 -16.81
C LEU A 320 -2.38 -13.12 -16.99
N THR A 321 -3.47 -12.69 -16.38
CA THR A 321 -4.77 -13.35 -16.48
C THR A 321 -5.84 -12.35 -16.86
N CYS A 322 -7.03 -12.83 -17.22
CA CYS A 322 -8.16 -11.96 -17.54
C CYS A 322 -9.25 -12.08 -16.47
N VAL A 323 -9.79 -10.94 -16.08
CA VAL A 323 -10.93 -10.84 -15.15
C VAL A 323 -12.03 -10.03 -15.81
N LEU A 324 -13.28 -10.39 -15.50
CA LEU A 324 -14.45 -9.61 -15.90
C LEU A 324 -14.95 -8.85 -14.69
N ALA A 325 -14.75 -7.54 -14.72
CA ALA A 325 -15.31 -6.57 -13.80
C ALA A 325 -16.84 -6.72 -13.70
N GLU A 326 -17.39 -6.43 -12.52
CA GLU A 326 -18.82 -6.56 -12.28
C GLU A 326 -19.58 -5.32 -12.73
N ASP A 327 -19.01 -4.15 -12.46
CA ASP A 327 -19.65 -2.85 -12.70
C ASP A 327 -18.80 -1.94 -13.59
N HIS A 328 -19.39 -0.82 -14.01
CA HIS A 328 -18.70 0.18 -14.83
C HIS A 328 -17.59 0.83 -14.01
N LEU A 329 -16.52 1.26 -14.67
CA LEU A 329 -15.37 1.88 -14.02
C LEU A 329 -15.77 3.02 -13.05
N ALA A 330 -16.75 3.85 -13.42
CA ALA A 330 -17.25 4.94 -12.57
C ALA A 330 -17.86 4.43 -11.25
N VAL A 331 -18.60 3.32 -11.30
CA VAL A 331 -19.28 2.72 -10.16
C VAL A 331 -18.27 2.00 -9.28
N GLU A 332 -17.33 1.26 -9.86
CA GLU A 332 -16.27 0.60 -9.08
C GLU A 332 -15.37 1.61 -8.35
N ILE A 333 -15.02 2.73 -8.99
CA ILE A 333 -14.24 3.80 -8.36
C ILE A 333 -15.03 4.45 -7.21
N ALA A 334 -16.34 4.67 -7.38
CA ALA A 334 -17.18 5.23 -6.33
C ALA A 334 -17.38 4.26 -5.14
N ASN A 335 -17.36 2.96 -5.43
CA ASN A 335 -17.69 1.89 -4.47
C ASN A 335 -16.48 1.13 -3.93
N VAL A 336 -15.24 1.59 -4.15
CA VAL A 336 -14.04 0.96 -3.58
C VAL A 336 -14.21 0.80 -2.06
N GLY A 337 -14.34 -0.45 -1.59
CA GLY A 337 -14.50 -0.80 -0.18
C GLY A 337 -15.94 -0.73 0.38
N LYS A 338 -16.97 -0.56 -0.45
CA LYS A 338 -18.38 -0.58 -0.04
C LYS A 338 -19.20 -1.58 -0.86
N PRO A 339 -19.72 -2.66 -0.27
CA PRO A 339 -20.66 -3.54 -0.96
C PRO A 339 -22.02 -2.84 -1.09
N GLN A 340 -22.43 -2.51 -2.31
CA GLN A 340 -23.80 -2.06 -2.62
C GLN A 340 -24.63 -3.19 -3.25
N PRO A 341 -25.97 -3.13 -3.15
CA PRO A 341 -26.85 -4.07 -3.81
C PRO A 341 -26.69 -3.98 -5.33
N ARG A 342 -26.67 -5.14 -5.96
CA ARG A 342 -26.37 -5.37 -7.38
C ARG A 342 -27.56 -4.96 -8.23
N ASP A 343 -27.42 -3.93 -9.04
CA ASP A 343 -28.42 -3.58 -10.05
C ASP A 343 -28.15 -4.34 -11.36
N GLU A 344 -28.84 -5.46 -11.57
CA GLU A 344 -28.80 -6.26 -12.82
C GLU A 344 -29.23 -5.48 -14.09
N ARG A 345 -29.72 -4.25 -13.94
CA ARG A 345 -30.20 -3.39 -15.03
C ARG A 345 -29.07 -2.70 -15.82
N ASN A 346 -27.85 -2.65 -15.28
CA ASN A 346 -26.70 -2.08 -15.99
C ASN A 346 -25.89 -3.20 -16.65
N ALA A 347 -26.47 -3.81 -17.69
CA ALA A 347 -25.77 -4.84 -18.46
C ALA A 347 -24.61 -4.23 -19.24
N ILE A 348 -23.39 -4.46 -18.74
CA ILE A 348 -22.15 -3.96 -19.32
C ILE A 348 -21.74 -4.82 -20.51
N SER A 349 -21.20 -4.21 -21.56
CA SER A 349 -20.58 -4.92 -22.68
C SER A 349 -19.28 -5.60 -22.25
N GLY A 350 -18.86 -6.65 -22.96
CA GLY A 350 -17.55 -7.26 -22.74
C GLY A 350 -16.39 -6.27 -22.85
N TYR A 351 -16.49 -5.24 -23.71
CA TYR A 351 -15.49 -4.17 -23.85
C TYR A 351 -15.27 -3.36 -22.58
N GLU A 352 -16.34 -3.10 -21.83
CA GLU A 352 -16.25 -2.32 -20.59
C GLU A 352 -15.98 -3.22 -19.37
N ALA A 353 -16.38 -4.49 -19.42
CA ALA A 353 -16.15 -5.46 -18.34
C ALA A 353 -14.74 -6.07 -18.35
N PHE A 354 -14.06 -6.10 -19.49
CA PHE A 354 -12.73 -6.72 -19.60
C PHE A 354 -11.65 -5.96 -18.80
N ALA A 355 -10.92 -6.69 -17.96
CA ALA A 355 -9.76 -6.20 -17.24
C ALA A 355 -8.64 -7.26 -17.24
N LEU A 356 -7.39 -6.80 -17.18
CA LEU A 356 -6.24 -7.66 -16.91
C LEU A 356 -6.09 -7.88 -15.42
N ASP A 357 -5.60 -9.03 -15.03
CA ASP A 357 -5.19 -9.33 -13.66
C ASP A 357 -3.79 -9.93 -13.68
N TYR A 358 -3.09 -9.84 -12.57
CA TYR A 358 -1.70 -10.27 -12.46
C TYR A 358 -1.53 -11.19 -11.27
N LYS A 359 -1.08 -12.42 -11.51
CA LYS A 359 -0.89 -13.41 -10.46
C LYS A 359 0.29 -13.01 -9.58
N LEU A 360 -0.02 -12.47 -8.41
CA LEU A 360 0.98 -12.08 -7.41
C LEU A 360 1.36 -13.28 -6.55
N GLU A 361 2.52 -13.87 -6.83
CA GLU A 361 3.12 -14.89 -5.95
C GLU A 361 3.96 -14.26 -4.83
N TRP A 362 4.10 -14.96 -3.72
CA TRP A 362 5.01 -14.56 -2.65
C TRP A 362 6.46 -14.61 -3.15
N PRO A 363 7.32 -13.60 -2.87
CA PRO A 363 7.13 -12.42 -2.02
C PRO A 363 6.76 -11.12 -2.76
N LEU A 364 6.36 -11.18 -4.04
CA LEU A 364 6.07 -9.98 -4.84
C LEU A 364 4.89 -9.18 -4.31
N ASN A 365 3.87 -9.89 -3.81
CA ASN A 365 2.70 -9.32 -3.15
C ASN A 365 3.03 -8.38 -1.97
N LEU A 366 4.23 -8.46 -1.38
CA LEU A 366 4.71 -7.53 -0.35
C LEU A 366 4.92 -6.13 -0.93
N VAL A 367 5.45 -6.05 -2.16
CA VAL A 367 5.77 -4.78 -2.83
C VAL A 367 4.61 -4.30 -3.68
N VAL A 368 3.94 -5.22 -4.38
CA VAL A 368 2.76 -4.94 -5.20
C VAL A 368 1.56 -5.54 -4.50
N SER A 369 0.84 -4.70 -3.78
CA SER A 369 -0.39 -5.06 -3.07
C SER A 369 -1.56 -5.25 -4.04
N GLU A 370 -2.59 -5.97 -3.57
CA GLU A 370 -3.88 -6.07 -4.26
C GLU A 370 -4.48 -4.68 -4.56
N THR A 371 -4.26 -3.71 -3.66
CA THR A 371 -4.73 -2.33 -3.85
C THR A 371 -4.04 -1.62 -5.02
N GLU A 372 -2.78 -1.95 -5.29
CA GLU A 372 -2.03 -1.38 -6.41
C GLU A 372 -2.43 -2.04 -7.73
N ILE A 373 -2.68 -3.35 -7.74
CA ILE A 373 -3.23 -4.05 -8.92
C ILE A 373 -4.60 -3.48 -9.30
N LEU A 374 -5.48 -3.19 -8.33
CA LEU A 374 -6.75 -2.52 -8.62
C LEU A 374 -6.56 -1.16 -9.31
N LYS A 375 -5.56 -0.37 -8.91
CA LYS A 375 -5.24 0.91 -9.59
C LYS A 375 -4.75 0.69 -11.02
N TYR A 376 -3.91 -0.32 -11.24
CA TYR A 376 -3.50 -0.73 -12.59
C TYR A 376 -4.70 -1.16 -13.43
N GLN A 377 -5.63 -1.94 -12.86
CA GLN A 377 -6.87 -2.37 -13.53
C GLN A 377 -7.73 -1.18 -13.95
N PHE A 378 -7.90 -0.18 -13.08
CA PHE A 378 -8.65 1.03 -13.42
C PHE A 378 -8.02 1.81 -14.57
N LEU A 379 -6.70 1.99 -14.54
CA LEU A 379 -5.96 2.65 -15.62
C LEU A 379 -6.07 1.86 -16.93
N PHE A 380 -5.91 0.53 -16.86
CA PHE A 380 -6.03 -0.35 -18.01
C PHE A 380 -7.42 -0.28 -18.63
N ARG A 381 -8.50 -0.46 -17.84
CA ARG A 381 -9.88 -0.41 -18.32
C ARG A 381 -10.19 0.91 -19.03
N TYR A 382 -9.71 2.01 -18.47
CA TYR A 382 -9.86 3.34 -19.07
C TYR A 382 -9.15 3.46 -20.43
N LEU A 383 -7.87 3.08 -20.48
CA LEU A 383 -7.08 3.13 -21.72
C LEU A 383 -7.62 2.16 -22.79
N PHE A 384 -7.99 0.95 -22.37
CA PHE A 384 -8.56 -0.09 -23.21
C PHE A 384 -9.87 0.38 -23.86
N TYR A 385 -10.75 0.99 -23.07
CA TYR A 385 -12.01 1.55 -23.59
C TYR A 385 -11.74 2.67 -24.59
N LEU A 386 -10.87 3.63 -24.29
CA LEU A 386 -10.53 4.69 -25.25
C LEU A 386 -9.93 4.14 -26.55
N LYS A 387 -9.07 3.10 -26.47
CA LYS A 387 -8.54 2.41 -27.64
C LYS A 387 -9.60 1.68 -28.45
N HIS A 388 -10.58 1.07 -27.80
CA HIS A 388 -11.74 0.50 -28.46
C HIS A 388 -12.53 1.59 -29.23
N VAL A 389 -12.85 2.72 -28.60
CA VAL A 389 -13.57 3.82 -29.24
C VAL A 389 -12.78 4.41 -30.41
N GLU A 390 -11.46 4.61 -30.25
CA GLU A 390 -10.58 5.06 -31.34
C GLU A 390 -10.69 4.14 -32.56
N ARG A 391 -10.60 2.82 -32.34
CA ARG A 391 -10.65 1.81 -33.39
C ARG A 391 -12.01 1.77 -34.09
N GLU A 392 -13.11 1.87 -33.35
CA GLU A 392 -14.46 1.91 -33.94
C GLU A 392 -14.61 3.16 -34.84
N LEU A 393 -14.13 4.33 -34.40
CA LEU A 393 -14.16 5.55 -35.21
C LEU A 393 -13.24 5.49 -36.44
N GLU A 394 -12.13 4.74 -36.37
CA GLU A 394 -11.29 4.42 -37.53
C GLU A 394 -11.98 3.43 -38.47
N HIS A 395 -12.70 2.44 -37.96
CA HIS A 395 -13.52 1.55 -38.77
C HIS A 395 -14.61 2.31 -39.53
N CYS A 396 -15.27 3.29 -38.88
CA CYS A 396 -16.26 4.17 -39.49
C CYS A 396 -15.73 4.90 -40.74
N TRP A 397 -14.43 5.25 -40.76
CA TRP A 397 -13.83 5.87 -41.94
C TRP A 397 -13.83 4.96 -43.15
N ASN A 398 -13.47 3.69 -42.96
CA ASN A 398 -13.48 2.70 -44.02
C ASN A 398 -14.89 2.54 -44.59
N LEU A 399 -15.90 2.53 -43.73
CA LEU A 399 -17.31 2.46 -44.13
C LEU A 399 -17.75 3.71 -44.92
N HIS A 400 -17.42 4.89 -44.43
CA HIS A 400 -17.75 6.12 -45.13
C HIS A 400 -17.05 6.22 -46.49
N MET A 401 -15.80 5.75 -46.61
CA MET A 401 -15.07 5.76 -47.88
C MET A 401 -15.66 4.78 -48.89
N ARG A 402 -16.10 3.60 -48.44
CA ARG A 402 -16.86 2.65 -49.28
C ARG A 402 -18.18 3.28 -49.75
N ALA A 403 -18.95 3.87 -48.84
CA ALA A 403 -20.22 4.52 -49.16
C ALA A 403 -20.04 5.68 -50.16
N LYS A 404 -18.99 6.50 -49.98
CA LYS A 404 -18.64 7.59 -50.90
C LYS A 404 -18.28 7.07 -52.30
N GLY A 405 -17.54 5.96 -52.38
CA GLY A 405 -17.18 5.31 -53.64
C GLY A 405 -18.39 4.77 -54.41
N SER A 406 -19.35 4.18 -53.70
CA SER A 406 -20.56 3.60 -54.30
C SER A 406 -21.64 4.64 -54.64
N LEU A 407 -21.73 5.76 -53.93
CA LEU A 407 -22.90 6.67 -54.00
C LEU A 407 -22.49 8.16 -54.08
N ARG A 408 -21.97 8.58 -55.24
CA ARG A 408 -21.46 9.94 -55.50
C ARG A 408 -22.45 11.07 -55.17
N LYS A 409 -23.76 10.85 -55.31
CA LYS A 409 -24.81 11.87 -55.05
C LYS A 409 -25.06 12.14 -53.56
N ILE A 410 -24.62 11.27 -52.65
CA ILE A 410 -24.79 11.40 -51.18
C ILE A 410 -23.53 11.98 -50.52
N ALA A 411 -22.47 12.20 -51.30
CA ALA A 411 -21.19 12.71 -50.80
C ALA A 411 -21.35 13.98 -49.95
N ASN A 412 -22.25 14.89 -50.36
CA ASN A 412 -22.52 16.13 -49.62
C ASN A 412 -23.22 15.87 -48.27
N SER A 413 -24.14 14.91 -48.20
CA SER A 413 -24.82 14.52 -46.95
C SER A 413 -23.88 13.80 -45.98
N LEU A 414 -22.82 13.15 -46.49
CA LEU A 414 -21.80 12.50 -45.68
C LEU A 414 -20.80 13.48 -45.06
N VAL A 415 -20.62 14.70 -45.61
CA VAL A 415 -19.66 15.69 -45.10
C VAL A 415 -19.86 15.98 -43.61
N ARG A 416 -21.12 16.14 -43.20
CA ARG A 416 -21.47 16.38 -41.79
C ARG A 416 -21.09 15.19 -40.89
N SER A 417 -21.36 13.97 -41.36
CA SER A 417 -20.95 12.73 -40.67
C SER A 417 -19.42 12.60 -40.57
N PHE A 418 -18.69 12.94 -41.64
CA PHE A 418 -17.22 12.97 -41.64
C PHE A 418 -16.67 13.99 -40.63
N ALA A 419 -17.25 15.18 -40.59
CA ALA A 419 -16.85 16.23 -39.67
C ALA A 419 -17.05 15.80 -38.21
N LEU A 420 -18.23 15.24 -37.89
CA LEU A 420 -18.52 14.72 -36.54
C LEU A 420 -17.55 13.59 -36.15
N ARG A 421 -17.31 12.61 -37.03
CA ARG A 421 -16.34 11.53 -36.81
C ARG A 421 -14.94 12.08 -36.52
N ASN A 422 -14.47 13.06 -37.30
CA ASN A 422 -13.16 13.65 -37.11
C ASN A 422 -13.06 14.39 -35.76
N ARG A 423 -14.12 15.07 -35.32
CA ARG A 423 -14.18 15.73 -34.01
C ARG A 423 -14.12 14.72 -32.86
N MET A 424 -14.92 13.66 -32.94
CA MET A 424 -14.91 12.55 -31.99
C MET A 424 -13.54 11.87 -31.92
N LEU A 425 -12.93 11.59 -33.09
CA LEU A 425 -11.61 10.96 -33.16
C LEU A 425 -10.50 11.87 -32.63
N HIS A 426 -10.54 13.17 -32.94
CA HIS A 426 -9.62 14.16 -32.38
C HIS A 426 -9.69 14.17 -30.86
N PHE A 427 -10.90 14.18 -30.29
CA PHE A 427 -11.10 14.10 -28.84
C PHE A 427 -10.47 12.84 -28.25
N VAL A 428 -10.81 11.64 -28.76
CA VAL A 428 -10.31 10.37 -28.21
C VAL A 428 -8.80 10.28 -28.31
N ARG A 429 -8.20 10.67 -29.44
CA ARG A 429 -6.75 10.66 -29.64
C ARG A 429 -6.03 11.61 -28.70
N ASN A 430 -6.56 12.81 -28.46
CA ASN A 430 -5.95 13.75 -27.52
C ASN A 430 -6.07 13.25 -26.07
N MET A 431 -7.18 12.62 -25.69
CA MET A 431 -7.32 12.00 -24.38
C MET A 431 -6.36 10.83 -24.16
N LEU A 432 -6.18 9.97 -25.17
CA LEU A 432 -5.20 8.88 -25.16
C LEU A 432 -3.77 9.45 -25.05
N TYR A 433 -3.43 10.42 -25.91
CA TYR A 433 -2.12 11.06 -25.90
C TYR A 433 -1.81 11.70 -24.55
N TYR A 434 -2.75 12.46 -24.00
CA TYR A 434 -2.60 13.07 -22.68
C TYR A 434 -2.33 12.03 -21.58
N THR A 435 -3.14 10.97 -21.56
CA THR A 435 -3.02 9.95 -20.51
C THR A 435 -1.69 9.21 -20.60
N VAL A 436 -1.24 8.86 -21.82
CA VAL A 436 0.01 8.11 -22.01
C VAL A 436 1.24 9.03 -21.92
N ALA A 437 1.29 10.10 -22.71
CA ALA A 437 2.47 10.93 -22.88
C ALA A 437 2.65 12.02 -21.82
N ASP A 438 1.55 12.65 -21.36
CA ASP A 438 1.62 13.77 -20.40
C ASP A 438 1.48 13.29 -18.94
N VAL A 439 0.83 12.14 -18.70
CA VAL A 439 0.58 11.61 -17.34
C VAL A 439 1.44 10.37 -17.04
N ILE A 440 1.29 9.28 -17.78
CA ILE A 440 1.93 8.01 -17.44
C ILE A 440 3.46 8.09 -17.64
N GLU A 441 3.91 8.57 -18.79
CA GLU A 441 5.33 8.55 -19.16
C GLU A 441 6.24 9.40 -18.22
N PRO A 442 5.89 10.63 -17.83
CA PRO A 442 6.71 11.42 -16.91
C PRO A 442 6.75 10.80 -15.50
N ASN A 443 5.61 10.30 -15.01
CA ASN A 443 5.53 9.66 -13.70
C ASN A 443 6.32 8.33 -13.69
N TRP A 444 6.30 7.57 -14.78
CA TRP A 444 7.10 6.36 -14.91
C TRP A 444 8.60 6.67 -14.87
N ARG A 445 9.07 7.69 -15.59
CA ARG A 445 10.49 8.08 -15.57
C ARG A 445 10.95 8.48 -14.17
N GLN A 446 10.09 9.14 -13.39
CA GLN A 446 10.37 9.45 -11.99
C GLN A 446 10.50 8.18 -11.14
N LEU A 447 9.59 7.21 -11.31
CA LEU A 447 9.65 5.92 -10.65
C LEU A 447 10.93 5.15 -11.02
N GLU A 448 11.26 5.07 -12.32
CA GLU A 448 12.45 4.36 -12.80
C GLU A 448 13.74 4.99 -12.29
N SER A 449 13.82 6.33 -12.25
CA SER A 449 14.95 7.04 -11.64
C SER A 449 15.05 6.77 -10.14
N ALA A 450 13.92 6.80 -9.41
CA ALA A 450 13.88 6.51 -7.98
C ALA A 450 14.27 5.07 -7.68
N MET A 451 13.78 4.08 -8.44
CA MET A 451 14.13 2.67 -8.31
C MET A 451 15.61 2.36 -8.58
N ASN A 452 16.31 3.21 -9.35
CA ASN A 452 17.74 3.08 -9.57
C ASN A 452 18.58 3.71 -8.45
N LYS A 453 18.01 4.62 -7.66
CA LYS A 453 18.66 5.29 -6.53
C LYS A 453 18.28 4.71 -5.17
N ALA A 454 17.14 4.02 -5.09
CA ALA A 454 16.59 3.51 -3.85
C ALA A 454 17.53 2.52 -3.19
N GLN A 455 17.72 2.67 -1.88
CA GLN A 455 18.55 1.78 -1.07
C GLN A 455 17.70 0.84 -0.21
N THR A 456 16.45 1.20 0.03
CA THR A 456 15.51 0.43 0.84
C THR A 456 14.25 0.06 0.05
N ILE A 457 13.63 -1.07 0.41
CA ILE A 457 12.39 -1.53 -0.27
C ILE A 457 11.23 -0.60 0.02
N ASP A 458 11.19 -0.05 1.25
CA ASP A 458 10.18 0.93 1.65
C ASP A 458 10.17 2.14 0.71
N GLU A 459 11.34 2.63 0.27
CA GLU A 459 11.42 3.70 -0.73
C GLU A 459 10.76 3.27 -2.05
N ILE A 460 11.04 2.06 -2.54
CA ILE A 460 10.44 1.54 -3.79
C ILE A 460 8.91 1.45 -3.64
N MET A 461 8.41 0.90 -2.52
CA MET A 461 6.99 0.78 -2.25
C MET A 461 6.30 2.15 -2.22
N VAL A 462 6.89 3.13 -1.53
CA VAL A 462 6.36 4.50 -1.46
C VAL A 462 6.36 5.16 -2.84
N HIS A 463 7.45 5.02 -3.60
CA HIS A 463 7.54 5.60 -4.95
C HIS A 463 6.57 4.95 -5.93
N HIS A 464 6.37 3.62 -5.86
CA HIS A 464 5.43 2.88 -6.68
C HIS A 464 3.97 3.25 -6.36
N ALA A 465 3.61 3.27 -5.08
CA ALA A 465 2.28 3.69 -4.64
C ALA A 465 1.97 5.13 -5.08
N ARG A 466 2.94 6.05 -4.91
CA ARG A 466 2.83 7.44 -5.36
C ARG A 466 2.69 7.54 -6.88
N PHE A 467 3.45 6.76 -7.64
CA PHE A 467 3.33 6.71 -9.09
C PHE A 467 1.90 6.36 -9.53
N LEU A 468 1.31 5.31 -8.95
CA LEU A 468 -0.06 4.90 -9.28
C LEU A 468 -1.09 5.95 -8.85
N ASP A 469 -0.95 6.52 -7.66
CA ASP A 469 -1.86 7.55 -7.17
C ASP A 469 -1.83 8.80 -8.05
N MET A 470 -0.63 9.21 -8.50
CA MET A 470 -0.47 10.30 -9.44
C MET A 470 -1.09 9.97 -10.79
N CYS A 471 -0.87 8.78 -11.34
CA CYS A 471 -1.46 8.35 -12.61
C CYS A 471 -3.00 8.32 -12.55
N VAL A 472 -3.60 7.73 -11.52
CA VAL A 472 -5.07 7.70 -11.33
C VAL A 472 -5.63 9.11 -11.15
N THR A 473 -4.95 9.96 -10.38
CA THR A 473 -5.42 11.33 -10.11
C THR A 473 -5.32 12.22 -11.33
N GLN A 474 -4.21 12.16 -12.06
CA GLN A 474 -3.95 13.00 -13.23
C GLN A 474 -4.70 12.51 -14.47
N SER A 475 -5.02 11.22 -14.59
CA SER A 475 -5.91 10.68 -15.64
C SER A 475 -7.39 10.99 -15.44
N LEU A 476 -7.74 11.81 -14.44
CA LEU A 476 -9.10 12.27 -14.10
C LEU A 476 -10.01 11.18 -13.54
N LEU A 477 -9.46 10.01 -13.20
CA LEU A 477 -10.21 8.88 -12.66
C LEU A 477 -10.64 9.07 -11.20
N SER A 478 -9.97 9.93 -10.43
CA SER A 478 -10.36 10.19 -9.02
C SER A 478 -11.70 10.91 -8.83
N ASN A 479 -12.24 11.57 -9.86
CA ASN A 479 -13.49 12.32 -9.76
C ASN A 479 -14.60 11.61 -10.53
N GLU A 480 -15.58 11.08 -9.81
CA GLU A 480 -16.74 10.37 -10.35
C GLU A 480 -17.43 11.16 -11.48
N ARG A 481 -17.60 12.48 -11.32
CA ARG A 481 -18.25 13.33 -12.35
C ARG A 481 -17.47 13.34 -13.66
N HIS A 482 -16.14 13.37 -13.60
CA HIS A 482 -15.31 13.35 -14.80
C HIS A 482 -15.41 11.99 -15.51
N VAL A 483 -15.37 10.90 -14.74
CA VAL A 483 -15.51 9.55 -15.29
C VAL A 483 -16.88 9.36 -15.93
N GLN A 484 -17.96 9.87 -15.33
CA GLN A 484 -19.31 9.84 -15.91
C GLN A 484 -19.40 10.62 -17.23
N VAL A 485 -18.79 11.81 -17.33
CA VAL A 485 -18.78 12.59 -18.57
C VAL A 485 -17.94 11.90 -19.65
N LEU A 486 -16.77 11.36 -19.30
CA LEU A 486 -15.93 10.60 -20.24
C LEU A 486 -16.64 9.36 -20.77
N ARG A 487 -17.39 8.66 -19.90
CA ARG A 487 -18.25 7.55 -20.29
C ARG A 487 -19.33 7.99 -21.27
N ALA A 488 -20.09 9.04 -20.94
CA ALA A 488 -21.14 9.56 -21.83
C ALA A 488 -20.57 9.95 -23.21
N LEU A 489 -19.37 10.55 -23.25
CA LEU A 489 -18.67 10.83 -24.51
C LEU A 489 -18.34 9.55 -25.28
N GLY A 490 -17.78 8.54 -24.62
CA GLY A 490 -17.49 7.24 -25.24
C GLY A 490 -18.75 6.53 -25.76
N GLU A 491 -19.84 6.54 -25.00
CA GLU A 491 -21.15 6.00 -25.40
C GLU A 491 -21.70 6.74 -26.62
N THR A 492 -21.58 8.06 -26.69
CA THR A 492 -21.99 8.81 -27.90
C THR A 492 -21.15 8.47 -29.13
N CYS A 493 -19.84 8.27 -28.96
CA CYS A 493 -18.93 7.87 -30.04
C CYS A 493 -19.23 6.45 -30.54
N THR A 494 -19.45 5.50 -29.63
CA THR A 494 -19.77 4.10 -29.99
C THR A 494 -21.17 3.97 -30.58
N ALA A 495 -22.16 4.71 -30.09
CA ALA A 495 -23.49 4.78 -30.68
C ALA A 495 -23.46 5.40 -32.09
N PHE A 496 -22.62 6.42 -32.30
CA PHE A 496 -22.37 6.96 -33.64
C PHE A 496 -21.71 5.91 -34.54
N ALA A 497 -20.73 5.17 -34.04
CA ALA A 497 -20.08 4.11 -34.81
C ALA A 497 -21.07 3.02 -35.24
N ALA A 498 -21.87 2.49 -34.31
CA ALA A 498 -22.93 1.51 -34.60
C ALA A 498 -23.97 2.07 -35.60
N TYR A 499 -24.30 3.36 -35.50
CA TYR A 499 -25.17 4.02 -36.46
C TYR A 499 -24.59 4.00 -37.89
N THR A 500 -23.27 4.22 -38.03
CA THR A 500 -22.56 4.16 -39.33
C THR A 500 -22.35 2.74 -39.85
N GLU A 501 -22.20 1.72 -38.99
CA GLU A 501 -22.19 0.31 -39.42
C GLU A 501 -23.48 -0.07 -40.16
N GLY A 502 -24.61 0.52 -39.76
CA GLY A 502 -25.86 0.39 -40.49
C GLY A 502 -25.78 0.80 -41.97
N PHE A 503 -24.84 1.68 -42.36
CA PHE A 503 -24.66 2.03 -43.77
C PHE A 503 -24.17 0.83 -44.59
N GLU A 504 -23.28 0.01 -44.04
CA GLU A 504 -22.80 -1.20 -44.71
C GLU A 504 -23.91 -2.23 -44.87
N THR A 505 -24.75 -2.40 -43.85
CA THR A 505 -25.90 -3.32 -43.95
C THR A 505 -26.86 -2.90 -45.06
N LEU A 506 -27.10 -1.60 -45.23
CA LEU A 506 -27.95 -1.05 -46.29
C LEU A 506 -27.34 -1.22 -47.68
N ILE A 507 -26.03 -0.97 -47.81
CA ILE A 507 -25.29 -1.14 -49.08
C ILE A 507 -25.25 -2.63 -49.49
N ARG A 508 -25.17 -3.56 -48.53
CA ARG A 508 -25.20 -5.01 -48.81
C ARG A 508 -26.61 -5.55 -49.10
N ALA A 509 -27.65 -4.96 -48.51
CA ALA A 509 -29.03 -5.45 -48.60
C ALA A 509 -29.70 -5.20 -49.96
N SER A 510 -29.23 -4.25 -50.76
CA SER A 510 -29.80 -3.96 -52.07
C SER A 510 -28.71 -3.68 -53.09
N LYS A 511 -28.84 -4.26 -54.29
CA LYS A 511 -27.98 -3.97 -55.44
C LYS A 511 -28.40 -2.69 -56.17
N ASP A 512 -29.62 -2.21 -55.94
CA ASP A 512 -30.12 -0.97 -56.53
C ASP A 512 -29.56 0.25 -55.81
N ALA A 513 -28.66 0.96 -56.50
CA ALA A 513 -27.97 2.14 -55.98
C ALA A 513 -28.95 3.26 -55.59
N ASP A 514 -30.06 3.43 -56.31
CA ASP A 514 -31.05 4.47 -56.02
C ASP A 514 -31.87 4.16 -54.75
N VAL A 515 -32.25 2.89 -54.52
CA VAL A 515 -32.96 2.46 -53.29
C VAL A 515 -32.06 2.57 -52.07
N VAL A 516 -30.79 2.17 -52.20
CA VAL A 516 -29.79 2.34 -51.13
C VAL A 516 -29.57 3.82 -50.85
N GLN A 517 -29.57 4.65 -51.90
CA GLN A 517 -29.36 6.08 -51.78
C GLN A 517 -30.49 6.80 -51.02
N ASP A 518 -31.74 6.50 -51.33
CA ASP A 518 -32.87 7.15 -50.66
C ASP A 518 -32.95 6.73 -49.19
N ARG A 519 -32.73 5.44 -48.89
CA ARG A 519 -32.64 4.95 -47.51
C ARG A 519 -31.46 5.55 -46.72
N LEU A 520 -30.33 5.78 -47.37
CA LEU A 520 -29.18 6.44 -46.73
C LEU A 520 -29.44 7.93 -46.50
N LYS A 521 -30.13 8.62 -47.42
CA LYS A 521 -30.56 10.01 -47.20
C LYS A 521 -31.56 10.14 -46.05
N GLU A 522 -32.51 9.21 -45.95
CA GLU A 522 -33.45 9.13 -44.81
C GLU A 522 -32.72 8.84 -43.50
N ARG A 523 -31.72 7.95 -43.51
CA ARG A 523 -30.95 7.64 -42.30
C ARG A 523 -30.07 8.82 -41.89
N LEU A 524 -29.35 9.43 -42.85
CA LEU A 524 -28.57 10.66 -42.71
C LEU A 524 -29.44 11.92 -42.51
N TYR A 525 -30.69 11.75 -42.11
CA TYR A 525 -31.58 12.87 -41.81
C TYR A 525 -30.88 13.83 -40.85
N PRO A 526 -30.84 15.14 -41.18
CA PRO A 526 -30.11 16.14 -40.41
C PRO A 526 -30.46 16.14 -38.92
N GLY A 527 -31.71 15.78 -38.56
CA GLY A 527 -32.16 15.68 -37.18
C GLY A 527 -31.51 14.57 -36.36
N THR A 528 -31.17 13.42 -36.96
CA THR A 528 -30.52 12.31 -36.24
C THR A 528 -29.05 12.61 -35.98
N LEU A 529 -28.34 13.15 -36.98
CA LEU A 529 -26.96 13.60 -36.82
C LEU A 529 -26.85 14.78 -35.85
N ALA A 530 -27.81 15.71 -35.87
CA ALA A 530 -27.85 16.83 -34.93
C ALA A 530 -27.99 16.36 -33.47
N LYS A 531 -28.69 15.25 -33.19
CA LYS A 531 -28.76 14.67 -31.84
C LYS A 531 -27.40 14.18 -31.35
N PHE A 532 -26.61 13.53 -32.21
CA PHE A 532 -25.25 13.11 -31.86
C PHE A 532 -24.31 14.32 -31.66
N GLU A 533 -24.39 15.32 -32.53
CA GLU A 533 -23.60 16.56 -32.40
C GLU A 533 -23.92 17.30 -31.09
N THR A 534 -25.20 17.58 -30.83
CA THR A 534 -25.63 18.28 -29.61
C THR A 534 -25.28 17.51 -28.34
N SER A 535 -25.44 16.19 -28.34
CA SER A 535 -25.04 15.35 -27.21
C SER A 535 -23.53 15.39 -27.00
N PHE A 536 -22.72 15.24 -28.06
CA PHE A 536 -21.27 15.27 -27.97
C PHE A 536 -20.77 16.65 -27.48
N ASP A 537 -21.32 17.74 -28.03
CA ASP A 537 -20.96 19.11 -27.69
C ASP A 537 -21.30 19.45 -26.23
N LEU A 538 -22.46 19.00 -25.76
CA LEU A 538 -22.89 19.17 -24.38
C LEU A 538 -21.92 18.48 -23.40
N HIS A 539 -21.59 17.21 -23.67
CA HIS A 539 -20.71 16.45 -22.77
C HIS A 539 -19.26 16.94 -22.84
N LEU A 540 -18.77 17.31 -24.03
CA LEU A 540 -17.43 17.87 -24.18
C LEU A 540 -17.32 19.24 -23.50
N GLY A 541 -18.36 20.08 -23.61
CA GLY A 541 -18.44 21.34 -22.88
C GLY A 541 -18.35 21.17 -21.36
N LYS A 542 -19.13 20.21 -20.80
CA LYS A 542 -19.08 19.84 -19.38
C LYS A 542 -17.70 19.34 -18.95
N LEU A 543 -17.04 18.54 -19.80
CA LEU A 543 -15.68 18.06 -19.53
C LEU A 543 -14.71 19.24 -19.48
N MET A 544 -14.71 20.13 -20.47
CA MET A 544 -13.82 21.30 -20.51
C MET A 544 -14.03 22.23 -19.31
N ASP A 545 -15.27 22.44 -18.86
CA ASP A 545 -15.55 23.20 -17.63
C ASP A 545 -14.96 22.50 -16.40
N GLY A 546 -15.12 21.19 -16.29
CA GLY A 546 -14.50 20.39 -15.23
C GLY A 546 -12.97 20.46 -15.25
N LEU A 547 -12.36 20.32 -16.43
CA LEU A 547 -10.91 20.37 -16.62
C LEU A 547 -10.34 21.75 -16.29
N SER A 548 -10.98 22.83 -16.75
CA SER A 548 -10.54 24.19 -16.45
C SER A 548 -10.64 24.52 -14.95
N ALA A 549 -11.69 24.04 -14.27
CA ALA A 549 -11.83 24.18 -12.83
C ALA A 549 -10.74 23.43 -12.05
N VAL A 550 -10.37 22.22 -12.48
CA VAL A 550 -9.29 21.45 -11.86
C VAL A 550 -7.91 22.03 -12.19
N SER A 551 -7.69 22.49 -13.42
CA SER A 551 -6.47 23.16 -13.84
C SER A 551 -6.19 24.40 -13.00
N LYS A 552 -7.19 25.28 -12.81
CA LYS A 552 -7.09 26.48 -11.97
C LYS A 552 -6.83 26.17 -10.50
N LYS A 553 -7.45 25.13 -9.95
CA LYS A 553 -7.29 24.74 -8.53
C LYS A 553 -5.92 24.13 -8.21
N ARG A 554 -5.30 23.42 -9.16
CA ARG A 554 -4.07 22.65 -8.91
C ARG A 554 -2.83 23.19 -9.64
N ALA A 555 -2.95 24.28 -10.41
CA ALA A 555 -1.89 24.82 -11.26
C ALA A 555 -1.26 23.74 -12.17
N ASN A 556 -2.08 22.80 -12.65
CA ASN A 556 -1.63 21.67 -13.45
C ASN A 556 -1.47 22.10 -14.92
N PHE A 557 -0.26 22.47 -15.31
CA PHE A 557 0.08 22.91 -16.68
C PHE A 557 -0.34 21.89 -17.75
N HIS A 558 -0.21 20.59 -17.46
CA HIS A 558 -0.62 19.53 -18.39
C HIS A 558 -2.13 19.53 -18.71
N LEU A 559 -2.98 19.87 -17.73
CA LEU A 559 -4.43 19.96 -17.94
C LEU A 559 -4.83 21.20 -18.73
N ALA A 560 -4.10 22.30 -18.57
CA ALA A 560 -4.30 23.50 -19.39
C ALA A 560 -3.97 23.22 -20.85
N ASN A 561 -2.82 22.58 -21.12
CA ASN A 561 -2.42 22.17 -22.47
C ASN A 561 -3.42 21.18 -23.09
N LEU A 562 -3.96 20.23 -22.31
CA LEU A 562 -5.06 19.38 -22.78
C LEU A 562 -6.29 20.20 -23.17
N CYS A 563 -6.70 21.18 -22.36
CA CYS A 563 -7.84 22.05 -22.70
C CYS A 563 -7.61 22.79 -24.02
N GLU A 564 -6.41 23.35 -24.22
CA GLU A 564 -6.04 24.04 -25.47
C GLU A 564 -6.06 23.09 -26.68
N ARG A 565 -5.51 21.89 -26.55
CA ARG A 565 -5.51 20.87 -27.61
C ARG A 565 -6.93 20.38 -27.95
N LEU A 566 -7.79 20.26 -26.94
CA LEU A 566 -9.20 19.90 -27.11
C LEU A 566 -10.02 21.04 -27.74
N ASP A 567 -9.68 22.30 -27.45
CA ASP A 567 -10.38 23.46 -27.99
C ASP A 567 -10.10 23.70 -29.49
N GLY A 568 -9.05 23.09 -30.04
CA GLY A 568 -8.85 22.99 -31.49
C GLY A 568 -8.96 24.33 -32.23
N GLY A 569 -8.25 25.36 -31.77
CA GLY A 569 -8.27 26.70 -32.39
C GLY A 569 -9.51 27.53 -32.04
N ASP A 570 -9.89 27.56 -30.75
CA ASP A 570 -11.04 28.29 -30.18
C ASP A 570 -12.43 27.82 -30.65
N TYR A 571 -12.56 26.64 -31.23
CA TYR A 571 -13.86 26.18 -31.75
C TYR A 571 -14.90 26.07 -30.63
N TYR A 572 -14.53 25.49 -29.49
CA TYR A 572 -15.45 25.27 -28.38
C TYR A 572 -15.59 26.50 -27.49
N SER A 573 -14.54 27.31 -27.35
CA SER A 573 -14.64 28.64 -26.75
C SER A 573 -15.66 29.52 -27.50
N ARG A 574 -15.59 29.55 -28.84
CA ARG A 574 -16.58 30.25 -29.68
C ARG A 574 -17.95 29.56 -29.70
N PHE A 575 -18.01 28.25 -29.58
CA PHE A 575 -19.28 27.52 -29.44
C PHE A 575 -19.99 27.89 -28.13
N LYS A 576 -19.27 28.02 -27.01
CA LYS A 576 -19.84 28.50 -25.75
C LYS A 576 -20.36 29.92 -25.86
N GLU A 577 -19.61 30.82 -26.50
CA GLU A 577 -20.07 32.19 -26.78
C GLU A 577 -21.34 32.21 -27.65
N ARG A 578 -21.40 31.39 -28.70
CA ARG A 578 -22.59 31.25 -29.57
C ARG A 578 -23.78 30.58 -28.87
N SER A 579 -23.52 29.60 -28.01
CA SER A 579 -24.51 28.94 -27.16
C SER A 579 -25.09 29.93 -26.15
N LEU A 580 -24.25 30.67 -25.44
CA LEU A 580 -24.68 31.72 -24.51
C LEU A 580 -25.44 32.84 -25.25
N ALA A 581 -25.02 33.21 -26.46
CA ALA A 581 -25.74 34.18 -27.29
C ALA A 581 -27.09 33.67 -27.83
N SER A 582 -27.23 32.36 -28.08
CA SER A 582 -28.49 31.75 -28.53
C SER A 582 -29.46 31.46 -27.38
N PHE A 583 -28.97 31.18 -26.17
CA PHE A 583 -29.78 31.12 -24.95
C PHE A 583 -30.11 32.50 -24.38
N GLY A 584 -29.32 33.54 -24.67
CA GLY A 584 -29.61 34.93 -24.30
C GLY A 584 -30.78 35.55 -25.09
N ASN A 585 -31.21 34.93 -26.20
CA ASN A 585 -32.37 35.34 -26.99
C ASN A 585 -33.65 34.55 -26.65
N LEU A 586 -33.64 33.76 -25.58
CA LEU A 586 -34.81 33.14 -24.97
C LEU A 586 -34.98 33.68 -23.54
N GLN A 587 -35.11 35.01 -23.43
CA GLN A 587 -35.75 35.66 -22.29
C GLN A 587 -37.04 36.34 -22.78
N ILE A 588 -38.18 35.70 -22.53
CA ILE A 588 -39.33 36.28 -21.83
C ILE A 588 -39.91 35.18 -20.94
#